data_AF-A0A507AYR1-F1
#
_entry.id   AF-A0A507AYR1-F1
#
_cell.length_a   1.000
_cell.length_b   1.000
_cell.length_c   1.000
_cell.angle_alpha   90.00
_cell.angle_beta   90.00
_cell.angle_gamma   90.00
#
_symmetry.space_group_name_H-M   'P 1'
#
loop_
_entity.id
_entity.type
_entity.pdbx_description
1 polymer ?
#
loop_
_entity_poly.entity_id
_entity_poly.type
_entity_poly.pdbx_seq_one_letter_code
_entity_poly.pdbx_strand_id
1 'polypeptide(L)'
;MAEYFEKVGGEKTVLMAYLEETLQLVKDIFQPVNAICFDWRFRRRDPTVSGRIPPRALEDIRSFALPTGDVVHCDYSASGGLDRLKVQLLENELQEFRLRKQKAMIINVWRPLNDSVKNTPLLFCDRRSVPKKDLIEVHKVRSDKVEKSYFLFHRDYHRWYYLSGQRKEEVAIFPTWQSDSRDDFAGKRLFATAIIWYFSVESL
;
A
#
# COMPACT_ATOMS: atom_id res chain seq x y z
N MET A 1 -10.47 -25.90 -6.01
CA MET A 1 -10.30 -24.50 -6.49
C MET A 1 -9.35 -23.65 -5.61
N ALA A 2 -8.61 -24.26 -4.67
CA ALA A 2 -7.44 -23.66 -4.00
C ALA A 2 -6.13 -24.43 -4.33
N GLU A 3 -6.11 -25.16 -5.45
CA GLU A 3 -4.97 -25.97 -5.93
C GLU A 3 -4.22 -25.30 -7.09
N TYR A 4 -4.71 -24.16 -7.61
CA TYR A 4 -4.17 -23.56 -8.83
C TYR A 4 -2.85 -22.80 -8.63
N PHE A 5 -2.51 -22.41 -7.40
CA PHE A 5 -1.29 -21.62 -7.12
C PHE A 5 -0.09 -22.46 -6.65
N GLU A 6 -0.27 -23.71 -6.22
CA GLU A 6 0.85 -24.59 -5.85
C GLU A 6 1.49 -25.28 -7.06
N LYS A 7 0.80 -25.32 -8.20
CA LYS A 7 1.38 -25.78 -9.47
C LYS A 7 2.25 -24.74 -10.16
N VAL A 8 2.11 -23.47 -9.83
CA VAL A 8 2.91 -22.41 -10.46
C VAL A 8 4.09 -22.12 -9.56
N GLY A 9 5.25 -22.69 -9.89
CA GLY A 9 6.48 -21.93 -9.75
C GLY A 9 6.30 -20.66 -10.59
N GLY A 10 5.70 -19.63 -9.98
CA GLY A 10 5.01 -18.51 -10.64
C GLY A 10 5.65 -18.10 -11.96
N GLU A 11 5.10 -18.55 -13.10
CA GLU A 11 5.59 -18.11 -14.39
C GLU A 11 5.47 -16.60 -14.42
N LYS A 12 6.62 -15.92 -14.55
CA LYS A 12 6.76 -14.47 -14.61
C LYS A 12 5.68 -13.83 -15.50
N THR A 13 5.28 -14.53 -16.56
CA THR A 13 4.22 -14.17 -17.51
C THR A 13 2.87 -13.87 -16.84
N VAL A 14 2.38 -14.71 -15.92
CA VAL A 14 1.04 -14.53 -15.30
C VAL A 14 1.04 -13.31 -14.38
N LEU A 15 2.10 -13.15 -13.58
CA LEU A 15 2.26 -11.98 -12.72
C LEU A 15 2.36 -10.70 -13.55
N MET A 16 3.15 -10.71 -14.62
CA MET A 16 3.30 -9.54 -15.49
C MET A 16 1.96 -9.14 -16.12
N ALA A 17 1.20 -10.09 -16.66
CA ALA A 17 -0.14 -9.83 -17.18
C ALA A 17 -1.06 -9.20 -16.13
N TYR A 18 -1.06 -9.73 -14.91
CA TYR A 18 -1.85 -9.18 -13.81
C TYR A 18 -1.47 -7.74 -13.43
N LEU A 19 -0.15 -7.44 -13.39
CA LEU A 19 0.35 -6.09 -13.12
C LEU A 19 0.01 -5.12 -14.25
N GLU A 20 0.11 -5.56 -15.51
CA GLU A 20 -0.26 -4.77 -16.69
C GLU A 20 -1.74 -4.43 -16.71
N GLU A 21 -2.63 -5.42 -16.47
CA GLU A 21 -4.07 -5.17 -16.32
C GLU A 21 -4.37 -4.18 -15.19
N THR A 22 -3.71 -4.37 -14.04
CA THR A 22 -3.92 -3.50 -12.88
C THR A 22 -3.44 -2.08 -13.16
N LEU A 23 -2.34 -1.94 -13.89
CA LEU A 23 -1.83 -0.64 -14.32
C LEU A 23 -2.76 0.03 -15.34
N GLN A 24 -3.34 -0.74 -16.25
CA GLN A 24 -4.31 -0.24 -17.22
C GLN A 24 -5.58 0.26 -16.52
N LEU A 25 -6.12 -0.51 -15.57
CA LEU A 25 -7.24 -0.08 -14.72
C LEU A 25 -6.97 1.28 -14.04
N VAL A 26 -5.77 1.45 -13.47
CA VAL A 26 -5.37 2.73 -12.85
C VAL A 26 -5.37 3.86 -13.87
N LYS A 27 -4.80 3.64 -15.07
CA LYS A 27 -4.78 4.65 -16.13
C LYS A 27 -6.21 5.04 -16.54
N ASP A 28 -7.09 4.07 -16.71
CA ASP A 28 -8.47 4.29 -17.12
C ASP A 28 -9.26 5.12 -16.09
N ILE A 29 -9.01 4.92 -14.80
CA ILE A 29 -9.67 5.65 -13.70
C ILE A 29 -9.18 7.08 -13.57
N PHE A 30 -7.86 7.31 -13.65
CA PHE A 30 -7.25 8.61 -13.34
C PHE A 30 -6.91 9.47 -14.56
N GLN A 31 -7.13 8.98 -15.77
CA GLN A 31 -6.74 9.65 -17.01
C GLN A 31 -7.07 11.16 -17.05
N PRO A 32 -6.14 12.01 -17.58
CA PRO A 32 -4.85 11.64 -18.16
C PRO A 32 -3.75 11.48 -17.09
N VAL A 33 -3.14 10.29 -17.00
CA VAL A 33 -1.98 10.02 -16.13
C VAL A 33 -0.96 9.14 -16.82
N ASN A 34 0.32 9.41 -16.54
CA ASN A 34 1.37 8.40 -16.68
C ASN A 34 1.44 7.63 -15.36
N ALA A 35 1.39 6.31 -15.44
CA ALA A 35 1.43 5.44 -14.27
C ALA A 35 2.51 4.37 -14.46
N ILE A 36 3.24 4.09 -13.38
CA ILE A 36 4.23 3.02 -13.29
C ILE A 36 3.97 2.18 -12.04
N CYS A 37 4.24 0.88 -12.11
CA CYS A 37 4.24 0.00 -10.95
C CYS A 37 5.68 -0.17 -10.46
N PHE A 38 6.07 0.52 -9.39
CA PHE A 38 7.44 0.47 -8.86
C PHE A 38 7.63 -0.55 -7.72
N ASP A 39 6.55 -1.02 -7.09
CA ASP A 39 6.59 -2.06 -6.06
C ASP A 39 5.33 -2.92 -6.15
N TRP A 40 5.47 -4.20 -5.82
CA TRP A 40 4.36 -5.15 -5.77
C TRP A 40 4.66 -6.22 -4.74
N ARG A 41 3.60 -6.77 -4.14
CA ARG A 41 3.69 -7.80 -3.11
C ARG A 41 2.60 -8.84 -3.29
N PHE A 42 2.99 -10.11 -3.24
CA PHE A 42 2.04 -11.19 -3.06
C PHE A 42 1.70 -11.33 -1.57
N ARG A 43 0.42 -11.39 -1.25
CA ARG A 43 -0.05 -11.67 0.12
C ARG A 43 -0.76 -13.01 0.12
N ARG A 44 -0.16 -13.98 0.80
CA ARG A 44 -0.73 -15.29 1.10
C ARG A 44 -0.74 -15.46 2.61
N ARG A 45 -1.77 -16.12 3.14
CA ARG A 45 -1.70 -16.64 4.50
C ARG A 45 -0.95 -17.96 4.46
N ASP A 46 0.11 -18.06 5.24
CA ASP A 46 0.74 -19.33 5.52
C ASP A 46 0.30 -19.81 6.92
N PRO A 47 -0.55 -20.85 7.02
CA PRO A 47 -1.00 -21.37 8.31
C PRO A 47 0.14 -22.04 9.11
N THR A 48 1.25 -22.40 8.46
CA THR A 48 2.39 -23.07 9.09
C THR A 48 3.38 -22.08 9.73
N VAL A 49 3.35 -20.82 9.30
CA VAL A 49 4.15 -19.73 9.88
C VAL A 49 3.38 -19.13 11.06
N SER A 50 3.65 -19.66 12.26
CA SER A 50 3.05 -19.18 13.51
C SER A 50 3.74 -17.90 14.00
N GLY A 51 3.16 -16.73 13.67
CA GLY A 51 3.42 -15.45 14.35
C GLY A 51 4.85 -14.88 14.31
N ARG A 52 5.83 -15.62 13.78
CA ARG A 52 7.20 -15.15 13.58
C ARG A 52 7.29 -14.51 12.21
N ILE A 53 7.60 -13.22 12.18
CA ILE A 53 8.08 -12.54 10.98
C ILE A 53 9.27 -13.39 10.50
N PRO A 54 9.20 -14.07 9.33
CA PRO A 54 10.37 -14.77 8.81
C PRO A 54 11.53 -13.76 8.75
N PRO A 55 12.79 -14.19 8.97
CA PRO A 55 13.93 -13.30 8.76
C PRO A 55 13.73 -12.60 7.43
N ARG A 56 13.86 -11.27 7.39
CA ARG A 56 13.79 -10.50 6.14
C ARG A 56 14.97 -10.89 5.26
N ALA A 57 15.00 -12.11 4.75
CA ALA A 57 15.90 -12.54 3.70
C ALA A 57 15.50 -11.72 2.49
N LEU A 58 16.30 -10.68 2.22
CA LEU A 58 16.08 -9.65 1.21
C LEU A 58 15.87 -10.23 -0.19
N GLU A 59 16.35 -11.44 -0.39
CA GLU A 59 16.45 -12.14 -1.67
C GLU A 59 15.08 -12.58 -2.22
N ASP A 60 14.06 -12.81 -1.38
CA ASP A 60 12.77 -13.37 -1.84
C ASP A 60 11.52 -12.84 -1.10
N ILE A 61 11.58 -11.62 -0.54
CA ILE A 61 10.45 -10.99 0.20
C ILE A 61 9.19 -10.82 -0.68
N ARG A 62 9.28 -11.05 -2.00
CA ARG A 62 8.11 -10.92 -2.91
C ARG A 62 7.23 -12.17 -2.94
N SER A 63 7.78 -13.33 -2.56
CA SER A 63 7.11 -14.63 -2.58
C SER A 63 6.68 -15.09 -1.19
N PHE A 64 7.31 -14.58 -0.12
CA PHE A 64 6.97 -14.94 1.25
C PHE A 64 5.72 -14.24 1.78
N ALA A 65 4.85 -15.02 2.41
CA ALA A 65 3.73 -14.57 3.23
C ALA A 65 4.25 -13.71 4.39
N LEU A 66 4.21 -12.39 4.25
CA LEU A 66 4.42 -11.49 5.39
C LEU A 66 3.22 -11.58 6.34
N PRO A 67 3.45 -11.51 7.66
CA PRO A 67 2.34 -11.39 8.60
C PRO A 67 1.56 -10.12 8.32
N THR A 68 0.29 -10.14 8.69
CA THR A 68 -0.58 -8.97 8.60
C THR A 68 0.04 -7.78 9.32
N GLY A 69 -0.12 -6.58 8.76
CA GLY A 69 0.24 -5.36 9.48
C GLY A 69 -0.61 -5.24 10.74
N ASP A 70 0.05 -4.95 11.86
CA ASP A 70 -0.52 -4.73 13.18
C ASP A 70 -0.41 -3.27 13.62
N VAL A 71 0.34 -2.46 12.87
CA VAL A 71 0.53 -1.03 13.12
C VAL A 71 -0.21 -0.18 12.09
N VAL A 72 -1.02 0.74 12.58
CA VAL A 72 -1.62 1.81 11.77
C VAL A 72 -0.54 2.73 11.25
N HIS A 73 -0.45 2.82 9.94
CA HIS A 73 0.50 3.69 9.29
C HIS A 73 -0.01 4.09 7.94
N CYS A 74 0.53 5.17 7.41
CA CYS A 74 0.49 5.35 5.98
C CYS A 74 1.91 5.53 5.44
N ASP A 75 2.09 5.03 4.21
CA ASP A 75 3.35 4.49 3.75
C ASP A 75 4.45 5.53 3.59
N TYR A 76 4.09 6.77 3.29
CA TYR A 76 5.05 7.79 2.88
C TYR A 76 4.84 9.11 3.59
N SER A 77 5.79 9.56 4.41
CA SER A 77 5.71 10.92 4.90
C SER A 77 5.75 11.95 3.76
N ALA A 78 5.48 13.22 4.06
CA ALA A 78 5.50 14.27 3.03
C ALA A 78 6.87 14.30 2.32
N SER A 79 7.95 14.21 3.10
CA SER A 79 9.31 14.08 2.58
C SER A 79 9.59 12.68 2.00
N GLY A 80 9.09 11.61 2.63
CA GLY A 80 9.27 10.24 2.18
C GLY A 80 8.71 9.95 0.78
N GLY A 81 7.53 10.48 0.46
CA GLY A 81 6.96 10.31 -0.87
C GLY A 81 7.69 11.14 -1.94
N LEU A 82 8.21 12.31 -1.58
CA LEU A 82 9.08 13.08 -2.47
C LEU A 82 10.40 12.35 -2.73
N ASP A 83 11.01 11.77 -1.69
CA ASP A 83 12.22 10.97 -1.83
C ASP A 83 11.96 9.73 -2.70
N ARG A 84 10.79 9.09 -2.55
CA ARG A 84 10.36 8.00 -3.44
C ARG A 84 10.23 8.46 -4.89
N LEU A 85 9.59 9.61 -5.14
CA LEU A 85 9.42 10.15 -6.49
C LEU A 85 10.77 10.40 -7.17
N LYS A 86 11.74 10.97 -6.45
CA LYS A 86 13.10 11.22 -6.99
C LYS A 86 13.81 9.95 -7.43
N VAL A 87 13.58 8.83 -6.74
CA VAL A 87 14.18 7.53 -7.12
C VAL A 87 13.55 6.94 -8.38
N GLN A 88 12.35 7.39 -8.78
CA GLN A 88 11.65 6.90 -9.97
C GLN A 88 11.89 7.74 -11.23
N LEU A 89 12.55 8.89 -11.12
CA LEU A 89 12.77 9.82 -12.21
C LEU A 89 14.26 10.05 -12.42
N LEU A 90 14.67 10.16 -13.68
CA LEU A 90 15.98 10.69 -14.04
C LEU A 90 16.05 12.19 -13.67
N GLU A 91 17.26 12.73 -13.54
CA GLU A 91 17.45 14.12 -13.14
C GLU A 91 16.78 15.11 -14.11
N ASN A 92 16.88 14.87 -15.41
CA ASN A 92 16.21 15.67 -16.44
C ASN A 92 14.68 15.56 -16.36
N GLU A 93 14.14 14.37 -16.08
CA GLU A 93 12.69 14.16 -15.91
C GLU A 93 12.17 14.86 -14.65
N LEU A 94 12.94 14.84 -13.56
CA LEU A 94 12.62 15.56 -12.33
C LEU A 94 12.66 17.08 -12.53
N GLN A 95 13.61 17.59 -13.32
CA GLN A 95 13.66 19.00 -13.69
C GLN A 95 12.45 19.40 -14.55
N GLU A 96 12.10 18.61 -15.56
CA GLU A 96 10.90 18.82 -16.36
C GLU A 96 9.63 18.78 -15.51
N PHE A 97 9.51 17.81 -14.60
CA PHE A 97 8.38 17.68 -13.67
C PHE A 97 8.18 18.97 -12.86
N ARG A 98 9.28 19.55 -12.34
CA ARG A 98 9.26 20.80 -11.57
C ARG A 98 8.91 22.00 -12.46
N LEU A 99 9.57 22.15 -13.61
CA LEU A 99 9.35 23.26 -14.55
C LEU A 99 7.91 23.32 -15.03
N ARG A 100 7.34 22.16 -15.35
CA ARG A 100 5.95 22.01 -15.80
C ARG A 100 4.93 21.97 -14.65
N LYS A 101 5.37 22.09 -13.40
CA LYS A 101 4.52 22.02 -12.19
C LYS A 101 3.60 20.79 -12.20
N GLN A 102 4.11 19.66 -12.65
CA GLN A 102 3.36 18.42 -12.73
C GLN A 102 2.96 17.96 -11.32
N LYS A 103 1.86 17.20 -11.25
CA LYS A 103 1.38 16.59 -10.02
C LYS A 103 1.70 15.10 -10.05
N ALA A 104 2.14 14.57 -8.91
CA ALA A 104 2.41 13.16 -8.73
C ALA A 104 1.59 12.63 -7.54
N MET A 105 1.25 11.35 -7.60
CA MET A 105 0.56 10.63 -6.55
C MET A 105 1.19 9.25 -6.40
N ILE A 106 1.32 8.79 -5.17
CA ILE A 106 1.60 7.39 -4.88
C ILE A 106 0.29 6.78 -4.41
N ILE A 107 -0.10 5.67 -5.01
CA ILE A 107 -1.32 4.93 -4.70
C ILE A 107 -0.98 3.48 -4.42
N ASN A 108 -1.77 2.86 -3.55
CA ASN A 108 -1.79 1.43 -3.41
C ASN A 108 -3.03 0.87 -4.11
N VAL A 109 -2.85 -0.27 -4.75
CA VAL A 109 -3.93 -1.04 -5.38
C VAL A 109 -3.99 -2.41 -4.72
N TRP A 110 -5.13 -2.71 -4.11
CA TRP A 110 -5.43 -3.99 -3.48
C TRP A 110 -6.51 -4.68 -4.27
N ARG A 111 -6.07 -5.66 -5.07
CA ARG A 111 -6.91 -6.49 -5.93
C ARG A 111 -6.71 -7.95 -5.50
N PRO A 112 -7.78 -8.64 -5.08
CA PRO A 112 -7.70 -10.05 -4.69
C PRO A 112 -7.45 -10.96 -5.90
N LEU A 113 -6.75 -12.06 -5.66
CA LEU A 113 -6.56 -13.15 -6.63
C LEU A 113 -7.53 -14.32 -6.42
N ASN A 114 -8.11 -14.41 -5.21
CA ASN A 114 -9.09 -15.43 -4.84
C ASN A 114 -10.51 -14.86 -4.91
N ASP A 115 -11.52 -15.73 -5.05
CA ASP A 115 -12.93 -15.33 -5.19
C ASP A 115 -13.42 -14.40 -4.07
N SER A 116 -12.97 -14.60 -2.83
CA SER A 116 -13.26 -13.70 -1.71
C SER A 116 -12.17 -13.75 -0.64
N VAL A 117 -11.80 -12.56 -0.15
CA VAL A 117 -10.88 -12.38 0.98
C VAL A 117 -11.63 -12.59 2.30
N LYS A 118 -11.46 -13.77 2.90
CA LYS A 118 -12.11 -14.14 4.17
C LYS A 118 -11.26 -13.84 5.41
N ASN A 119 -9.95 -13.75 5.24
CA ASN A 119 -8.99 -13.47 6.29
C ASN A 119 -8.37 -12.09 6.10
N THR A 120 -7.90 -11.49 7.19
CA THR A 120 -7.11 -10.23 7.16
C THR A 120 -7.83 -9.13 6.36
N PRO A 121 -9.03 -8.73 6.82
CA PRO A 121 -9.80 -7.65 6.23
C PRO A 121 -8.99 -6.35 6.14
N LEU A 122 -9.38 -5.50 5.21
CA LEU A 122 -8.79 -4.18 5.07
C LEU A 122 -9.46 -3.19 6.02
N LEU A 123 -8.66 -2.39 6.69
CA LEU A 123 -9.11 -1.27 7.50
C LEU A 123 -8.55 0.02 6.88
N PHE A 124 -9.36 1.06 6.92
CA PHE A 124 -9.04 2.38 6.39
C PHE A 124 -9.47 3.44 7.39
N CYS A 125 -8.73 4.53 7.46
CA CYS A 125 -9.09 5.72 8.22
C CYS A 125 -9.32 6.89 7.27
N ASP A 126 -10.40 7.65 7.48
CA ASP A 126 -10.64 8.87 6.72
C ASP A 126 -9.55 9.89 7.02
N ARG A 127 -8.73 10.27 6.03
CA ARG A 127 -7.67 11.27 6.25
C ARG A 127 -8.22 12.60 6.75
N ARG A 128 -9.46 12.94 6.38
CA ARG A 128 -10.13 14.19 6.80
C ARG A 128 -10.39 14.22 8.30
N SER A 129 -10.40 13.05 8.96
CA SER A 129 -10.52 12.90 10.41
C SER A 129 -9.19 12.87 11.15
N VAL A 130 -8.06 12.81 10.42
CA VAL A 130 -6.71 12.67 10.99
C VAL A 130 -5.93 13.97 10.83
N PRO A 131 -5.92 14.88 11.82
CA PRO A 131 -5.09 16.08 11.78
C PRO A 131 -3.60 15.73 11.91
N LYS A 132 -2.73 16.61 11.39
CA LYS A 132 -1.26 16.41 11.41
C LYS A 132 -0.68 16.15 12.80
N LYS A 133 -1.28 16.72 13.85
CA LYS A 133 -0.87 16.51 15.25
C LYS A 133 -1.02 15.05 15.73
N ASP A 134 -1.82 14.25 15.04
CA ASP A 134 -2.00 12.83 15.36
C ASP A 134 -1.03 11.93 14.57
N LEU A 135 -0.17 12.53 13.74
CA LEU A 135 0.82 11.82 12.95
C LEU A 135 2.21 11.98 13.56
N ILE A 136 2.95 10.88 13.64
CA ILE A 136 4.38 10.89 13.96
C ILE A 136 5.16 10.33 12.77
N GLU A 137 6.11 11.10 12.26
CA GLU A 137 7.00 10.61 11.20
C GLU A 137 7.93 9.55 11.79
N VAL A 138 8.03 8.41 11.10
CA VAL A 138 8.90 7.29 11.48
C VAL A 138 9.80 6.91 10.33
N HIS A 139 11.04 6.54 10.64
CA HIS A 139 12.04 6.14 9.65
C HIS A 139 12.24 4.63 9.71
N LYS A 140 11.84 3.94 8.65
CA LYS A 140 12.10 2.52 8.43
C LYS A 140 13.48 2.38 7.80
N VAL A 141 14.49 2.22 8.65
CA VAL A 141 15.89 2.06 8.23
C VAL A 141 16.14 0.63 7.76
N ARG A 142 16.65 0.49 6.54
CA ARG A 142 17.18 -0.75 5.95
C ARG A 142 18.64 -0.53 5.59
N SER A 143 19.37 -1.62 5.32
CA SER A 143 20.79 -1.56 4.95
C SER A 143 21.05 -0.69 3.71
N ASP A 144 20.10 -0.61 2.80
CA ASP A 144 20.20 0.06 1.50
C ASP A 144 19.45 1.40 1.43
N LYS A 145 18.53 1.68 2.35
CA LYS A 145 17.65 2.86 2.26
C LYS A 145 16.94 3.21 3.57
N VAL A 146 16.47 4.45 3.64
CA VAL A 146 15.57 4.92 4.69
C VAL A 146 14.21 5.25 4.06
N GLU A 147 13.18 4.53 4.47
CA GLU A 147 11.79 4.80 4.06
C GLU A 147 11.08 5.59 5.17
N LYS A 148 10.62 6.81 4.87
CA LYS A 148 9.92 7.66 5.84
C LYS A 148 8.42 7.45 5.72
N SER A 149 7.75 7.08 6.81
CA SER A 149 6.30 6.83 6.89
C SER A 149 5.68 7.69 8.01
N TYR A 150 4.35 7.67 8.15
CA TYR A 150 3.68 8.18 9.34
C TYR A 150 3.01 7.05 10.12
N PHE A 151 3.15 7.04 11.44
CA PHE A 151 2.25 6.32 12.34
C PHE A 151 1.18 7.25 12.89
N LEU A 152 0.04 6.69 13.26
CA LEU A 152 -1.10 7.44 13.82
C LEU A 152 -1.24 7.15 15.31
N PHE A 153 -1.44 8.21 16.10
CA PHE A 153 -1.96 8.09 17.45
C PHE A 153 -3.46 7.80 17.41
N HIS A 154 -3.95 6.90 18.25
CA HIS A 154 -5.38 6.63 18.37
C HIS A 154 -6.14 7.86 18.88
N ARG A 155 -7.27 8.18 18.25
CA ARG A 155 -8.23 9.20 18.67
C ARG A 155 -9.66 8.75 18.38
N ASP A 156 -10.58 9.09 19.27
CA ASP A 156 -11.99 8.68 19.15
C ASP A 156 -12.72 9.37 17.99
N TYR A 157 -12.21 10.51 17.51
CA TYR A 157 -12.78 11.23 16.37
C TYR A 157 -12.27 10.72 15.01
N HIS A 158 -11.34 9.76 14.98
CA HIS A 158 -10.91 9.12 13.74
C HIS A 158 -12.06 8.29 13.17
N ARG A 159 -12.30 8.42 11.86
CA ARG A 159 -13.38 7.71 11.17
C ARG A 159 -12.82 6.51 10.46
N TRP A 160 -13.25 5.34 10.89
CA TRP A 160 -12.74 4.06 10.41
C TRP A 160 -13.72 3.39 9.45
N TYR A 161 -13.20 2.77 8.40
CA TYR A 161 -13.94 2.00 7.42
C TYR A 161 -13.31 0.62 7.29
N TYR A 162 -14.16 -0.39 7.22
CA TYR A 162 -13.75 -1.78 7.21
C TYR A 162 -14.26 -2.47 5.94
N LEU A 163 -13.35 -3.12 5.22
CA LEU A 163 -13.62 -3.87 4.00
C LEU A 163 -13.27 -5.34 4.23
N SER A 164 -14.29 -6.13 4.54
CA SER A 164 -14.23 -7.60 4.63
C SER A 164 -14.90 -8.26 3.45
N GLY A 165 -14.46 -9.47 3.10
CA GLY A 165 -15.11 -10.26 2.06
C GLY A 165 -14.86 -9.76 0.65
N GLN A 166 -13.85 -8.90 0.45
CA GLN A 166 -13.52 -8.31 -0.85
C GLN A 166 -13.43 -9.40 -1.92
N ARG A 167 -14.24 -9.28 -2.97
CA ARG A 167 -14.28 -10.25 -4.07
C ARG A 167 -13.22 -9.91 -5.13
N LYS A 168 -12.87 -10.88 -5.98
CA LYS A 168 -11.84 -10.69 -7.03
C LYS A 168 -12.20 -9.60 -8.05
N GLU A 169 -13.48 -9.30 -8.22
CA GLU A 169 -13.99 -8.22 -9.08
C GLU A 169 -13.90 -6.83 -8.41
N GLU A 170 -13.67 -6.78 -7.10
CA GLU A 170 -13.60 -5.54 -6.32
C GLU A 170 -12.16 -5.11 -6.14
N VAL A 171 -11.83 -3.89 -6.57
CA VAL A 171 -10.49 -3.32 -6.44
C VAL A 171 -10.51 -2.14 -5.48
N ALA A 172 -9.70 -2.22 -4.42
CA ALA A 172 -9.49 -1.10 -3.51
C ALA A 172 -8.28 -0.29 -3.98
N ILE A 173 -8.52 0.95 -4.41
CA ILE A 173 -7.48 1.90 -4.79
C ILE A 173 -7.51 3.05 -3.80
N PHE A 174 -6.38 3.29 -3.16
CA PHE A 174 -6.28 4.37 -2.18
C PHE A 174 -4.92 5.06 -2.27
N PRO A 175 -4.92 6.40 -2.34
CA PRO A 175 -3.69 7.15 -2.35
C PRO A 175 -2.99 7.20 -1.00
N THR A 176 -1.65 7.15 -1.03
CA THR A 176 -0.79 7.21 0.15
C THR A 176 0.05 8.49 0.18
N TRP A 177 0.26 9.16 -0.96
CA TRP A 177 0.98 10.44 -1.03
C TRP A 177 0.62 11.26 -2.27
N GLN A 178 0.73 12.60 -2.19
CA GLN A 178 0.55 13.53 -3.31
C GLN A 178 1.59 14.65 -3.28
N SER A 179 2.06 15.11 -4.45
CA SER A 179 3.11 16.15 -4.54
C SER A 179 2.65 17.57 -4.19
N ASP A 180 1.35 17.85 -4.25
CA ASP A 180 0.77 19.16 -3.89
C ASP A 180 0.58 19.33 -2.37
N SER A 181 1.04 18.34 -1.58
CA SER A 181 1.08 18.41 -0.12
C SER A 181 2.19 19.34 0.35
N ARG A 182 2.04 20.65 0.12
CA ARG A 182 3.01 21.64 0.63
C ARG A 182 3.20 21.60 2.15
N ASP A 183 2.28 20.98 2.90
CA ASP A 183 2.42 20.79 4.35
C ASP A 183 1.76 19.51 4.91
N ASP A 184 1.09 18.71 4.07
CA ASP A 184 -0.01 17.85 4.53
C ASP A 184 0.01 16.49 3.86
N PHE A 185 0.49 15.48 4.58
CA PHE A 185 0.50 14.09 4.15
C PHE A 185 -0.81 13.68 3.45
N ALA A 186 -0.72 13.21 2.21
CA ALA A 186 -1.85 12.73 1.43
C ALA A 186 -2.93 13.79 1.09
N GLY A 187 -2.66 15.10 1.11
CA GLY A 187 -3.61 16.13 0.64
C GLY A 187 -4.98 16.12 1.36
N LYS A 188 -5.83 17.11 1.09
CA LYS A 188 -7.13 17.27 1.79
C LYS A 188 -8.21 16.23 1.40
N ARG A 189 -7.89 15.23 0.57
CA ARG A 189 -8.88 14.36 -0.10
C ARG A 189 -8.59 12.86 -0.06
N LEU A 190 -7.53 12.41 0.62
CA LEU A 190 -7.14 11.00 0.57
C LEU A 190 -7.60 10.21 1.80
N PHE A 191 -7.24 8.94 1.91
CA PHE A 191 -7.50 8.11 3.09
C PHE A 191 -6.17 7.86 3.80
N ALA A 192 -6.14 7.88 5.13
CA ALA A 192 -5.04 7.29 5.86
C ALA A 192 -5.27 5.78 5.86
N THR A 193 -4.40 5.03 5.20
CA THR A 193 -4.48 3.56 5.23
C THR A 193 -4.18 3.06 6.63
N ALA A 194 -4.78 1.94 7.03
CA ALA A 194 -4.47 1.30 8.28
C ALA A 194 -4.80 -0.19 8.17
N ILE A 195 -3.82 -1.04 7.90
CA ILE A 195 -4.08 -2.48 7.98
C ILE A 195 -4.04 -2.83 9.48
N ILE A 196 -5.17 -3.19 10.08
CA ILE A 196 -5.23 -3.76 11.43
C ILE A 196 -6.13 -4.98 11.44
N TRP A 197 -5.70 -6.00 12.18
CA TRP A 197 -6.46 -7.21 12.52
C TRP A 197 -7.20 -7.02 13.85
N TYR A 198 -8.46 -7.46 13.95
CA TYR A 198 -9.13 -7.65 15.24
C TYR A 198 -9.10 -9.14 15.59
N PHE A 199 -8.61 -9.48 16.78
CA PHE A 199 -8.90 -10.76 17.42
C PHE A 199 -10.36 -10.71 17.85
N SER A 200 -11.21 -11.55 17.27
CA SER A 200 -12.49 -11.88 17.89
C SER A 200 -12.17 -12.55 19.24
N VAL A 201 -12.29 -11.80 20.32
CA VAL A 201 -12.57 -12.42 21.61
C VAL A 201 -14.05 -12.75 21.54
N GLU A 202 -14.36 -13.95 21.08
CA GLU A 202 -15.67 -14.54 21.35
C GLU A 202 -15.75 -14.70 22.88
N SER A 203 -16.37 -13.72 23.53
CA SER A 203 -17.11 -13.99 24.76
C SER A 203 -18.44 -14.59 24.36
N LEU A 204 -18.53 -15.92 24.41
CA LEU A 204 -19.70 -16.70 24.86
C LEU A 204 -19.21 -18.09 25.28
#